data_AF-A0A1A9LFQ1-F1
#
_entry.id   AF-A0A1A9LFQ1-F1
#
_cell.length_a   1.000
_cell.length_b   1.000
_cell.length_c   1.000
_cell.angle_alpha   90.00
_cell.angle_beta   90.00
_cell.angle_gamma   90.00
#
_symmetry.space_group_name_H-M   'P 1'
#
loop_
_entity.id
_entity.type
_entity.pdbx_description
1 polymer ?
#
loop_
_entity_poly.entity_id
_entity_poly.type
_entity_poly.pdbx_seq_one_letter_code
_entity_poly.pdbx_strand_id
1 'polypeptide(L)'
;MKKFIAFLIIALFLSIATEGHSQEITKYNFLEIIVVQKANNRGKVKRIKVEEQTSLIGQNISIEEIEDIEETSTLLNYMNAHDWEFLDRQSVVSDDNDPVWMSYIFRKRK
;
A
#
# COMPACT_ATOMS: atom_id res chain seq x y z
N MET A 1 -32.71 -52.57 8.62
CA MET A 1 -32.54 -51.62 7.48
C MET A 1 -32.85 -50.16 7.87
N LYS A 2 -34.05 -49.81 8.35
CA LYS A 2 -34.42 -48.42 8.71
C LYS A 2 -33.46 -47.71 9.70
N LYS A 3 -32.98 -48.41 10.74
CA LYS A 3 -32.03 -47.87 11.73
C LYS A 3 -30.65 -47.56 11.11
N PHE A 4 -30.24 -48.33 10.11
CA PHE A 4 -28.97 -48.16 9.40
C PHE A 4 -29.02 -46.93 8.48
N ILE A 5 -30.16 -46.74 7.80
CA ILE A 5 -30.43 -45.55 6.98
C ILE A 5 -30.44 -44.29 7.85
N ALA A 6 -31.05 -44.34 9.04
CA ALA A 6 -31.03 -43.22 9.99
C ALA A 6 -29.62 -42.85 10.43
N PHE A 7 -28.78 -43.85 10.74
CA PHE A 7 -27.37 -43.64 11.07
C PHE A 7 -26.58 -42.99 9.92
N LEU A 8 -26.84 -43.42 8.68
CA LEU A 8 -26.18 -42.88 7.49
C LEU A 8 -26.56 -41.41 7.24
N ILE A 9 -27.82 -41.05 7.48
CA ILE A 9 -28.30 -39.67 7.37
C ILE A 9 -27.65 -38.79 8.44
N ILE A 10 -27.58 -39.26 9.69
CA ILE A 10 -26.95 -38.50 10.79
C ILE A 10 -25.46 -38.29 10.51
N ALA A 11 -24.75 -39.32 10.05
CA ALA A 11 -23.33 -39.23 9.71
C ALA A 11 -23.08 -38.23 8.55
N LEU A 12 -23.97 -38.19 7.55
CA LEU A 12 -23.89 -37.23 6.46
C LEU A 12 -24.08 -35.79 6.95
N PHE A 13 -25.03 -35.55 7.86
CA PHE A 13 -25.25 -34.22 8.45
C PHE A 13 -24.05 -33.72 9.29
N LEU A 14 -23.37 -34.61 10.01
CA LEU A 14 -22.15 -34.29 10.76
C LEU A 14 -20.97 -33.90 9.86
N SER A 15 -20.97 -34.34 8.60
CA SER A 15 -19.87 -34.11 7.65
C SER A 15 -19.90 -32.71 7.02
N ILE A 16 -21.01 -31.97 7.16
CA ILE A 16 -21.22 -30.64 6.54
C ILE A 16 -20.93 -29.51 7.54
N ALA A 17 -20.69 -29.84 8.82
CA ALA A 17 -20.51 -28.87 9.91
C ALA A 17 -19.08 -28.29 10.00
N THR A 18 -18.33 -28.22 8.89
CA THR A 18 -17.02 -27.57 8.88
C THR A 18 -17.20 -26.09 8.60
N GLU A 19 -16.85 -25.25 9.56
CA GLU A 19 -16.78 -23.80 9.37
C GLU A 19 -15.68 -23.47 8.35
N GLY A 20 -16.06 -22.85 7.23
CA GLY A 20 -15.10 -22.31 6.28
C GLY A 20 -14.43 -21.08 6.88
N HIS A 21 -13.19 -21.21 7.35
CA HIS A 21 -12.38 -20.05 7.70
C HIS A 21 -12.06 -19.28 6.41
N SER A 22 -12.81 -18.22 6.13
CA SER A 22 -12.42 -17.23 5.13
C SER A 22 -11.11 -16.60 5.60
N GLN A 23 -10.08 -16.59 4.75
CA GLN A 23 -8.90 -15.78 5.03
C GLN A 23 -9.36 -14.33 5.14
N GLU A 24 -9.06 -13.70 6.27
CA GLU A 24 -9.23 -12.26 6.40
C GLU A 24 -8.34 -11.60 5.33
N ILE A 25 -8.93 -10.78 4.46
CA ILE A 25 -8.16 -10.02 3.48
C ILE A 25 -7.23 -9.11 4.30
N THR A 26 -5.93 -9.40 4.27
CA THR A 26 -4.94 -8.57 4.95
C THR A 26 -5.02 -7.17 4.36
N LYS A 27 -5.62 -6.23 5.09
CA LYS A 27 -5.65 -4.82 4.70
C LYS A 27 -4.25 -4.26 4.89
N TYR A 28 -3.55 -4.04 3.78
CA TYR A 28 -2.25 -3.37 3.81
C TYR A 28 -2.48 -1.86 3.93
N ASN A 29 -1.66 -1.20 4.74
CA ASN A 29 -1.59 0.26 4.76
C ASN A 29 -0.68 0.70 3.61
N PHE A 30 -1.29 1.33 2.60
CA PHE A 30 -0.58 1.93 1.49
C PHE A 30 -0.46 3.44 1.69
N LEU A 31 0.62 4.01 1.19
CA LEU A 31 0.84 5.43 1.18
C LEU A 31 1.33 5.84 -0.21
N GLU A 32 0.65 6.80 -0.81
CA GLU A 32 1.06 7.42 -2.07
C GLU A 32 1.73 8.76 -1.81
N ILE A 33 2.91 8.97 -2.40
CA ILE A 33 3.69 10.20 -2.31
C ILE A 33 3.97 10.72 -3.71
N ILE A 34 3.58 11.96 -3.97
CA ILE A 34 3.73 12.59 -5.29
C ILE A 34 5.04 13.37 -5.32
N VAL A 35 5.97 12.92 -6.14
CA VAL A 35 7.24 13.62 -6.41
C VAL A 35 7.14 14.32 -7.75
N VAL A 36 7.23 15.64 -7.74
CA VAL A 36 7.25 16.46 -8.95
C VAL A 36 8.70 16.79 -9.30
N GLN A 37 9.14 16.47 -10.51
CA GLN A 37 10.46 16.86 -11.02
C GLN A 37 10.37 18.07 -11.95
N LYS A 38 11.47 18.84 -11.99
CA LYS A 38 11.60 19.97 -12.92
C LYS A 38 11.80 19.46 -14.35
N ALA A 39 11.08 20.05 -15.29
CA ALA A 39 11.35 19.90 -16.71
C ALA A 39 12.82 20.25 -17.01
N ASN A 40 13.47 19.46 -17.88
CA ASN A 40 14.82 19.70 -18.39
C ASN A 40 15.95 19.83 -17.37
N ASN A 41 15.76 19.37 -16.13
CA ASN A 41 16.78 19.51 -15.08
C ASN A 41 17.28 18.16 -14.54
N ARG A 42 17.50 17.19 -15.43
CA ARG A 42 18.08 15.87 -15.11
C ARG A 42 17.36 15.13 -13.97
N GLY A 43 16.04 15.30 -13.86
CA GLY A 43 15.25 14.67 -12.81
C GLY A 43 15.38 15.30 -11.42
N LYS A 44 15.88 16.55 -11.31
CA LYS A 44 15.89 17.27 -10.03
C LYS A 44 14.47 17.46 -9.51
N VAL A 45 14.25 17.08 -8.25
CA VAL A 45 12.98 17.27 -7.56
C VAL A 45 12.65 18.76 -7.46
N LYS A 46 11.42 19.09 -7.80
CA LYS A 46 10.82 20.42 -7.63
C LYS A 46 10.13 20.51 -6.28
N ARG A 47 9.35 19.48 -5.93
CA ARG A 47 8.66 19.34 -4.65
C ARG A 47 8.23 17.89 -4.43
N ILE A 48 8.07 17.52 -3.17
CA ILE A 48 7.38 16.31 -2.74
C ILE A 48 6.07 16.76 -2.11
N LYS A 49 4.96 16.10 -2.45
CA LYS A 49 3.63 16.40 -1.94
C LYS A 49 2.98 15.11 -1.45
N VAL A 50 2.36 15.17 -0.27
CA VAL A 50 1.60 14.07 0.30
C VAL A 50 0.18 14.56 0.60
N GLU A 51 -0.82 13.83 0.12
CA GLU A 51 -2.21 14.12 0.48
C GLU A 51 -2.55 13.45 1.81
N GLU A 52 -3.49 14.05 2.55
CA GLU A 52 -4.01 13.47 3.78
C GLU A 52 -4.61 12.08 3.50
N GLN A 53 -4.00 11.06 4.08
CA GLN A 53 -4.36 9.66 3.91
C GLN A 53 -4.59 9.01 5.26
N THR A 54 -5.66 8.20 5.36
CA THR A 54 -6.00 7.48 6.60
C THR A 54 -4.91 6.52 7.05
N SER A 55 -4.03 6.09 6.14
CA SER A 55 -2.88 5.23 6.40
C SER A 55 -1.78 5.90 7.25
N LEU A 56 -1.79 7.23 7.38
CA LEU A 56 -0.88 7.99 8.23
C LEU A 56 -1.38 8.13 9.68
N ILE A 57 -2.66 7.85 9.95
CA ILE A 57 -3.25 8.01 11.28
C ILE A 57 -2.59 7.03 12.26
N GLY A 58 -2.06 7.56 13.36
CA GLY A 58 -1.38 6.78 14.39
C GLY A 58 0.00 6.26 13.98
N GLN A 59 0.54 6.72 12.85
CA GLN A 59 1.92 6.43 12.44
C GLN A 59 2.87 7.50 12.98
N ASN A 60 4.14 7.12 13.20
CA ASN A 60 5.20 8.04 13.61
C ASN A 60 5.86 8.71 12.38
N ILE A 61 5.05 9.21 11.45
CA ILE A 61 5.47 10.02 10.30
C ILE A 61 4.43 11.12 10.10
N SER A 62 4.88 12.35 9.87
CA SER A 62 4.02 13.47 9.50
C SER A 62 4.11 13.81 8.01
N ILE A 63 3.09 14.50 7.50
CA ILE A 63 3.08 14.97 6.11
C ILE A 63 4.15 16.04 5.93
N GLU A 64 4.27 16.93 6.90
CA GLU A 64 5.23 18.03 6.90
C GLU A 64 6.67 17.52 6.81
N GLU A 65 7.03 16.51 7.60
CA GLU A 65 8.38 15.89 7.53
C GLU A 65 8.68 15.30 6.15
N ILE A 66 7.68 14.74 5.47
CA ILE A 66 7.85 14.15 4.13
C ILE A 66 7.97 15.24 3.06
N GLU A 67 7.15 16.30 3.15
CA GLU A 67 7.15 17.39 2.19
C GLU A 67 8.41 18.27 2.28
N ASP A 68 9.05 18.33 3.45
CA ASP A 68 10.34 19.01 3.66
C ASP A 68 11.53 18.28 2.98
N ILE A 69 11.34 17.07 2.48
CA ILE A 69 12.40 16.31 1.80
C ILE A 69 12.63 16.86 0.37
N GLU A 70 13.89 17.21 0.07
CA GLU A 70 14.26 17.77 -1.23
C GLU A 70 14.72 16.74 -2.26
N GLU A 71 15.10 15.52 -1.85
CA GLU A 71 15.66 14.50 -2.74
C GLU A 71 14.91 13.17 -2.66
N THR A 72 14.71 12.52 -3.81
CA THR A 72 14.04 11.21 -3.88
C THR A 72 14.81 10.12 -3.14
N SER A 73 16.15 10.14 -3.18
CA SER A 73 17.00 9.23 -2.40
C SER A 73 16.73 9.35 -0.89
N THR A 74 16.67 10.59 -0.40
CA THR A 74 16.35 10.90 0.99
C THR A 74 14.95 10.44 1.35
N LEU A 75 13.96 10.64 0.45
CA LEU A 75 12.61 10.14 0.63
C LEU A 75 12.60 8.61 0.79
N LEU A 76 13.23 7.88 -0.14
CA LEU A 76 13.26 6.41 -0.08
C LEU A 76 13.92 5.88 1.19
N ASN A 77 15.01 6.54 1.63
CA ASN A 77 15.70 6.18 2.87
C ASN A 77 14.86 6.49 4.11
N TYR A 78 14.21 7.66 4.15
CA TYR A 78 13.30 8.05 5.22
C TYR A 78 12.16 7.05 5.36
N MET A 79 11.48 6.74 4.26
CA MET A 79 10.38 5.77 4.25
C MET A 79 10.84 4.39 4.72
N ASN A 80 11.99 3.91 4.24
CA ASN A 80 12.53 2.63 4.66
C ASN A 80 12.90 2.60 6.16
N ALA A 81 13.38 3.71 6.72
CA ALA A 81 13.69 3.83 8.15
C ALA A 81 12.44 3.84 9.04
N HIS A 82 11.29 4.24 8.50
CA HIS A 82 9.99 4.22 9.19
C HIS A 82 9.13 3.00 8.82
N ASP A 83 9.76 1.89 8.40
CA ASP A 83 9.11 0.63 8.04
C ASP A 83 8.11 0.72 6.88
N TRP A 84 8.32 1.66 5.97
CA TRP A 84 7.56 1.74 4.72
C TRP A 84 8.41 1.20 3.57
N GLU A 85 7.92 0.12 2.97
CA GLU A 85 8.54 -0.53 1.83
C GLU A 85 8.10 0.13 0.53
N PHE A 86 9.06 0.49 -0.32
CA PHE A 86 8.78 0.93 -1.68
C PHE A 86 8.25 -0.25 -2.52
N LEU A 87 7.07 -0.08 -3.12
CA LEU A 87 6.46 -1.11 -3.96
C LEU A 87 6.56 -0.80 -5.44
N ASP A 88 6.18 0.41 -5.81
CA ASP A 88 6.05 0.77 -7.22
C ASP A 88 6.16 2.28 -7.43
N ARG A 89 6.46 2.66 -8.67
CA ARG A 89 6.48 4.04 -9.12
C ARG A 89 5.78 4.18 -10.47
N GLN A 90 4.73 5.00 -10.49
CA GLN A 90 4.02 5.38 -11.70
C GLN A 90 4.41 6.80 -12.10
N SER A 91 4.58 7.07 -13.39
CA SER A 91 4.95 8.40 -13.88
C SER A 91 3.99 8.88 -14.97
N VAL A 92 3.61 10.15 -14.90
CA VAL A 92 2.85 10.83 -15.95
C VAL A 92 3.68 11.99 -16.49
N VAL A 93 3.85 12.00 -17.81
CA VAL A 93 4.51 13.06 -18.59
C VAL A 93 3.58 13.42 -19.73
N SER A 94 3.23 14.69 -19.87
CA SER A 94 2.36 15.18 -20.95
C SER A 94 3.13 15.50 -22.22
N ASP A 95 4.29 16.17 -22.12
CA ASP A 95 5.17 16.54 -23.23
C ASP A 95 6.66 16.59 -22.81
N ASP A 96 7.60 16.61 -23.77
CA ASP A 96 9.06 16.56 -23.53
C ASP A 96 9.59 17.70 -22.63
N ASN A 97 8.88 18.83 -22.57
CA ASN A 97 9.25 20.00 -21.76
C ASN A 97 8.40 20.17 -20.49
N ASP A 98 7.55 19.20 -20.16
CA ASP A 98 6.68 19.29 -19.00
C ASP A 98 7.32 18.71 -17.73
N PRO A 99 6.91 19.19 -16.55
CA PRO A 99 7.32 18.58 -15.29
C PRO A 99 6.84 17.13 -15.23
N VAL A 100 7.72 16.24 -14.77
CA VAL A 100 7.38 14.83 -14.58
C VAL A 100 6.71 14.67 -13.21
N TRP A 101 5.52 14.09 -13.19
CA TRP A 101 4.82 13.73 -11.98
C TRP A 101 5.03 12.24 -11.72
N MET A 102 5.58 11.91 -10.56
CA MET A 102 5.77 10.52 -10.16
C MET A 102 4.99 10.23 -8.89
N SER A 103 4.17 9.20 -8.94
CA SER A 103 3.53 8.59 -7.79
C SER A 103 4.44 7.49 -7.26
N TYR A 104 4.94 7.64 -6.02
CA TYR A 104 5.67 6.61 -5.30
C TYR A 104 4.71 5.93 -4.34
N ILE A 105 4.57 4.61 -4.49
CA ILE A 105 3.66 3.79 -3.71
C ILE A 105 4.47 3.03 -2.68
N PHE A 106 4.13 3.24 -1.41
CA PHE A 106 4.73 2.56 -0.27
C PHE A 106 3.70 1.67 0.43
N ARG A 107 4.21 0.61 1.07
CA ARG A 107 3.42 -0.28 1.93
C ARG A 107 4.08 -0.38 3.29
N LYS A 108 3.29 -0.24 4.35
CA LYS A 108 3.77 -0.46 5.72
C LYS A 108 4.16 -1.92 5.91
N ARG A 109 5.38 -2.17 6.41
CA ARG A 109 5.81 -3.49 6.87
C ARG A 109 5.04 -3.82 8.15
N LYS A 110 4.60 -5.08 8.25
CA LYS A 110 3.81 -5.59 9.37
C LYS A 110 4.52 -5.43 10.70
#